data_AF-A0A9J5XHY0-F1
#
_entry.id   AF-A0A9J5XHY0-F1
#
_cell.length_a   1.000
_cell.length_b   1.000
_cell.length_c   1.000
_cell.angle_alpha   90.00
_cell.angle_beta   90.00
_cell.angle_gamma   90.00
#
_symmetry.space_group_name_H-M   'P 1'
#
loop_
_entity.id
_entity.type
_entity.pdbx_description
1 polymer ?
#
loop_
_entity_poly.entity_id
_entity_poly.type
_entity_poly.pdbx_seq_one_letter_code
_entity_poly.pdbx_strand_id
1 'polypeptide(L)'
;MKLIESESARMVSLSKRKKRTLFQDANKFATQTGTNVGVMLFSPSGKQFSYGSTSIEEIIDTFLKVKQEYRKRDYAEGKSNGFEILEDLYKQLQAWNEKEKK
;
A
#
# COMPACT_ATOMS: atom_id res chain seq x y z
N MET A 1 22.38 -4.15 -6.64
CA MET A 1 21.62 -4.24 -7.91
C MET A 1 21.69 -2.88 -8.59
N LYS A 2 21.84 -2.82 -9.93
CA LYS A 2 21.77 -1.57 -10.71
C LYS A 2 20.68 -1.69 -11.79
N LEU A 3 20.20 -0.56 -12.31
CA LEU A 3 19.27 -0.53 -13.42
C LEU A 3 19.92 -1.15 -14.67
N ILE A 4 19.14 -1.89 -15.47
CA ILE A 4 19.59 -2.33 -16.79
C ILE A 4 19.30 -1.17 -17.75
N GLU A 5 20.34 -0.49 -18.22
CA GLU A 5 20.21 0.71 -19.06
C GLU A 5 19.56 0.42 -20.41
N SER A 6 19.98 -0.66 -21.08
CA SER A 6 19.38 -1.10 -22.34
C SER A 6 17.91 -1.49 -22.15
N GLU A 7 17.02 -0.81 -22.86
CA GLU A 7 15.57 -1.04 -22.79
C GLU A 7 15.19 -2.46 -23.21
N SER A 8 15.74 -2.95 -24.32
CA SER A 8 15.47 -4.31 -24.80
C SER A 8 15.93 -5.36 -23.79
N ALA A 9 17.13 -5.22 -23.24
CA ALA A 9 17.65 -6.12 -22.20
C ALA A 9 16.80 -6.04 -20.92
N ARG A 10 16.35 -4.85 -20.54
CA ARG A 10 15.49 -4.61 -19.38
C ARG A 10 14.13 -5.30 -19.56
N MET A 11 13.52 -5.21 -20.75
CA MET A 11 12.24 -5.84 -21.07
C MET A 11 12.32 -7.37 -21.10
N VAL A 12 13.41 -7.92 -21.65
CA VAL A 12 13.68 -9.37 -21.62
C VAL A 12 13.89 -9.85 -20.18
N SER A 13 14.69 -9.13 -19.40
CA SER A 13 14.94 -9.44 -17.99
C SER A 13 13.66 -9.41 -17.16
N LEU A 14 12.83 -8.37 -17.32
CA LEU A 14 11.51 -8.27 -16.69
C LEU A 14 10.66 -9.50 -17.00
N SER A 15 10.55 -9.86 -18.29
CA SER A 15 9.71 -10.98 -18.73
C SER A 15 10.15 -12.32 -18.13
N LYS A 16 11.47 -12.56 -18.09
CA LYS A 16 12.05 -13.77 -17.48
C LYS A 16 11.86 -13.79 -15.96
N ARG A 17 12.29 -12.75 -15.26
CA ARG A 17 12.22 -12.69 -13.78
C ARG A 17 10.79 -12.74 -13.27
N LYS A 18 9.86 -12.05 -13.93
CA LYS A 18 8.43 -12.06 -13.58
C LYS A 18 7.85 -13.48 -13.66
N LYS A 19 7.90 -14.10 -14.84
CA LYS A 19 7.16 -15.36 -15.09
C LYS A 19 7.89 -16.60 -14.57
N ARG A 20 9.22 -16.65 -14.70
CA ARG A 20 10.01 -17.84 -14.35
C ARG A 20 10.50 -17.87 -12.91
N THR A 21 10.45 -16.75 -12.21
CA THR A 21 11.02 -16.66 -10.85
C THR A 21 9.98 -16.10 -9.91
N LEU A 22 9.69 -14.80 -9.98
CA LEU A 22 8.85 -14.11 -9.00
C LEU A 22 7.47 -14.75 -8.79
N PHE A 23 6.75 -15.05 -9.87
CA PHE A 23 5.42 -15.69 -9.75
C PHE A 23 5.50 -17.16 -9.31
N GLN A 24 6.56 -17.87 -9.69
CA GLN A 24 6.75 -19.25 -9.25
C GLN A 24 7.13 -19.32 -7.77
N ASP A 25 7.98 -18.41 -7.31
CA ASP A 25 8.38 -18.29 -5.91
C ASP A 25 7.20 -17.87 -5.04
N ALA A 26 6.39 -16.91 -5.49
CA ALA A 26 5.16 -16.52 -4.81
C ALA A 26 4.18 -17.70 -4.69
N ASN A 27 4.02 -18.49 -5.76
CA ASN A 27 3.18 -19.68 -5.73
C ASN A 27 3.70 -20.78 -4.81
N LYS A 28 5.01 -21.04 -4.85
CA LYS A 28 5.64 -21.98 -3.95
C LYS A 28 5.47 -21.55 -2.51
N PHE A 29 5.70 -20.27 -2.21
CA PHE A 29 5.52 -19.72 -0.87
C PHE A 29 4.07 -19.90 -0.40
N ALA A 30 3.08 -19.46 -1.19
CA ALA A 30 1.66 -19.62 -0.86
C ALA A 30 1.28 -21.09 -0.60
N THR A 31 1.79 -22.01 -1.42
CA THR A 31 1.53 -23.45 -1.30
C THR A 31 2.17 -24.04 -0.04
N GLN A 32 3.38 -23.61 0.31
CA GLN A 32 4.12 -24.12 1.46
C GLN A 32 3.55 -23.62 2.79
N THR A 33 3.11 -22.36 2.85
CA THR A 33 2.63 -21.74 4.08
C THR A 33 1.11 -21.79 4.24
N GLY A 34 0.37 -22.07 3.16
CA GLY A 34 -1.09 -21.97 3.13
C GLY A 34 -1.60 -20.52 3.23
N THR A 35 -0.73 -19.52 3.06
CA THR A 35 -1.11 -18.10 3.17
C THR A 35 -1.52 -17.52 1.82
N ASN A 36 -2.43 -16.55 1.83
CA ASN A 36 -2.76 -15.77 0.64
C ASN A 36 -1.60 -14.84 0.25
N VAL A 37 -1.14 -14.93 -1.00
CA VAL A 37 -0.01 -14.16 -1.55
C VAL A 37 -0.44 -13.47 -2.83
N GLY A 38 -0.29 -12.15 -2.87
CA GLY A 38 -0.51 -11.33 -4.06
C GLY A 38 0.75 -10.61 -4.49
N VAL A 39 1.03 -10.58 -5.79
CA VAL A 39 2.12 -9.82 -6.41
C VAL A 39 1.55 -9.00 -7.55
N MET A 40 1.88 -7.70 -7.60
CA MET A 40 1.45 -6.79 -8.65
C MET A 40 2.61 -5.91 -9.09
N LEU A 41 2.78 -5.73 -10.40
CA LEU A 41 3.89 -5.01 -10.98
C LEU A 41 3.52 -4.36 -12.31
N PHE A 42 4.07 -3.16 -12.53
CA PHE A 42 3.88 -2.36 -13.73
C PHE A 42 5.18 -2.31 -14.51
N SER A 43 5.15 -2.63 -15.81
CA SER A 43 6.30 -2.38 -16.66
C SER A 43 6.54 -0.88 -16.84
N PRO A 44 7.74 -0.46 -17.27
CA PRO A 44 7.99 0.91 -17.68
C PRO A 44 7.03 1.41 -18.77
N SER A 45 6.48 0.50 -19.59
CA SER A 45 5.47 0.79 -20.61
C SER A 45 4.03 0.92 -20.06
N GLY A 46 3.85 0.93 -18.73
CA GLY A 46 2.54 1.02 -18.07
C GLY A 46 1.73 -0.29 -18.07
N LYS A 47 2.25 -1.39 -18.62
CA LYS A 47 1.53 -2.67 -18.65
C LYS A 47 1.54 -3.32 -17.27
N GLN A 48 0.36 -3.56 -16.73
CA GLN A 48 0.20 -4.26 -15.47
C GLN A 48 0.35 -5.78 -15.63
N PHE A 49 0.90 -6.40 -14.60
CA PHE A 49 0.93 -7.84 -14.43
C PHE A 49 0.70 -8.18 -12.96
N SER A 50 -0.04 -9.24 -12.72
CA SER A 50 -0.37 -9.70 -11.38
C SER A 50 -0.27 -11.21 -11.26
N TYR A 51 -0.10 -11.66 -10.03
CA TYR A 51 -0.26 -13.02 -9.57
C TYR A 51 -1.02 -12.98 -8.25
N GLY A 52 -2.01 -13.85 -8.08
CA GLY A 52 -2.67 -14.10 -6.80
C GLY A 52 -2.69 -15.61 -6.54
N SER A 53 -2.50 -16.01 -5.29
CA SER A 53 -2.65 -17.42 -4.87
C SER A 53 -4.09 -17.93 -5.04
N THR A 54 -5.07 -17.04 -4.92
CA THR A 54 -6.47 -17.26 -5.35
C THR A 54 -6.77 -16.35 -6.55
N SER A 55 -7.30 -15.16 -6.30
CA SER A 55 -7.47 -14.06 -7.24
C SER A 55 -6.78 -12.82 -6.67
N ILE A 56 -6.14 -12.02 -7.53
CA ILE A 56 -5.51 -10.78 -7.04
C ILE A 56 -6.58 -9.80 -6.53
N GLU A 57 -7.75 -9.79 -7.14
CA GLU A 57 -8.90 -8.98 -6.76
C GLU A 57 -9.41 -9.38 -5.36
N GLU A 58 -9.55 -10.68 -5.09
CA GLU A 58 -9.97 -11.19 -3.78
C GLU A 58 -8.97 -10.85 -2.67
N ILE A 59 -7.68 -10.97 -2.97
CA ILE A 59 -6.60 -10.62 -2.03
C ILE A 59 -6.62 -9.11 -1.74
N ILE A 60 -6.80 -8.27 -2.76
CA ILE A 60 -6.93 -6.82 -2.60
C ILE A 60 -8.15 -6.47 -1.74
N ASP A 61 -9.30 -7.06 -2.03
CA ASP A 61 -10.54 -6.80 -1.29
C ASP A 61 -10.40 -7.22 0.19
N THR A 62 -9.79 -8.37 0.44
CA THR A 62 -9.48 -8.84 1.81
C THR A 62 -8.53 -7.88 2.52
N PHE A 63 -7.45 -7.45 1.86
CA PHE A 63 -6.50 -6.49 2.42
C PHE A 63 -7.18 -5.16 2.78
N LEU A 64 -8.05 -4.64 1.90
CA LEU A 64 -8.76 -3.38 2.13
C LEU A 64 -9.76 -3.49 3.29
N LYS A 65 -10.53 -4.58 3.38
CA LYS A 65 -11.42 -4.85 4.52
C LYS A 65 -10.64 -4.86 5.83
N VAL A 66 -9.55 -5.62 5.89
CA VAL A 66 -8.68 -5.70 7.07
C VAL A 66 -8.13 -4.33 7.46
N LYS A 67 -7.65 -3.54 6.48
CA LYS A 67 -7.16 -2.18 6.73
C LYS A 67 -8.24 -1.26 7.29
N GLN A 68 -9.48 -1.35 6.80
CA GLN A 68 -10.60 -0.58 7.33
C GLN A 68 -10.93 -0.99 8.78
N GLU A 69 -10.94 -2.28 9.09
CA GLU A 69 -11.18 -2.78 10.45
C GLU A 69 -10.05 -2.39 11.41
N TYR A 70 -8.79 -2.35 10.97
CA TYR A 70 -7.69 -1.77 11.76
C TYR A 70 -7.91 -0.29 12.03
N ARG A 71 -8.27 0.50 11.02
CA ARG A 71 -8.57 1.93 11.20
C ARG A 71 -9.71 2.14 12.18
N LYS A 72 -10.80 1.37 12.09
CA LYS A 72 -11.92 1.44 13.05
C LYS A 72 -11.48 1.09 14.47
N ARG A 73 -10.58 0.12 14.65
CA ARG A 73 -10.01 -0.22 15.96
C ARG A 73 -9.14 0.91 16.53
N ASP A 74 -8.34 1.58 15.71
CA ASP A 74 -7.58 2.76 16.16
C ASP A 74 -8.51 3.89 16.68
N TYR A 75 -9.70 4.01 16.08
CA TYR A 75 -10.75 4.93 16.55
C TYR A 75 -11.49 4.43 17.81
N ALA A 76 -11.69 3.12 17.96
CA ALA A 76 -12.36 2.52 19.11
C ALA A 76 -11.44 2.39 20.36
N GLU A 77 -10.12 2.31 20.16
CA GLU A 77 -9.10 2.27 21.23
C GLU A 77 -8.69 3.67 21.74
N GLY A 78 -9.44 4.72 21.39
CA GLY A 78 -9.29 6.03 22.05
C GLY A 78 -7.97 6.75 21.77
N LYS A 79 -7.31 6.51 20.63
CA LYS A 79 -6.26 7.43 20.15
C LYS A 79 -6.90 8.59 19.38
N SER A 80 -7.61 9.45 20.11
CA SER A 80 -7.97 10.77 19.60
C SER A 80 -6.80 11.72 19.79
N ASN A 81 -6.36 12.34 18.70
CA ASN A 81 -5.59 13.58 18.82
C ASN A 81 -5.98 14.58 17.73
N GLY A 82 -6.48 14.13 16.56
CA GLY A 82 -6.74 15.04 15.44
C GLY A 82 -7.82 16.07 15.71
N PHE A 83 -8.91 15.68 16.35
CA PHE A 83 -10.05 16.58 16.58
C PHE A 83 -9.82 17.54 17.75
N GLU A 84 -9.21 17.07 18.84
CA GLU A 84 -8.83 17.92 19.98
C GLU A 84 -7.75 18.94 19.60
N ILE A 85 -6.72 18.53 18.85
CA ILE A 85 -5.67 19.44 18.36
C ILE A 85 -6.27 20.52 17.44
N LEU A 86 -7.24 20.18 16.61
CA LEU A 86 -7.89 21.12 15.71
C LEU A 86 -8.70 22.18 16.49
N GLU A 87 -9.44 21.74 17.51
CA GLU A 87 -10.19 22.63 18.40
C GLU A 87 -9.27 23.56 19.21
N ASP A 88 -8.14 23.03 19.70
CA ASP A 88 -7.16 23.83 20.44
C ASP A 88 -6.47 24.87 19.54
N LEU A 89 -6.14 24.51 18.29
CA LEU A 89 -5.61 25.45 17.29
C LEU A 89 -6.62 26.56 16.96
N TYR A 90 -7.90 26.20 16.82
CA TYR A 90 -8.95 27.17 16.53
C TYR A 90 -9.09 28.18 17.67
N LYS A 91 -9.11 27.72 18.92
CA LYS A 91 -9.14 28.59 20.11
C LYS A 91 -7.91 29.51 20.19
N GLN A 92 -6.72 29.01 19.87
CA GLN A 92 -5.50 29.83 19.84
C GLN A 92 -5.59 30.96 18.82
N LEU A 93 -6.13 30.70 17.62
CA LEU A 93 -6.28 31.71 16.57
C LEU A 93 -7.22 32.85 16.99
N GLN A 94 -8.33 32.52 17.66
CA GLN A 94 -9.27 33.54 18.15
C GLN A 94 -8.61 34.44 19.20
N ALA A 95 -7.90 33.84 20.16
CA ALA A 95 -7.20 34.59 21.20
C ALA A 95 -6.07 35.49 20.65
N TRP A 96 -5.45 35.11 19.52
CA TRP A 96 -4.41 35.91 18.87
C TRP A 96 -5.01 37.11 18.14
N ASN A 97 -6.10 36.91 17.40
CA ASN A 97 -6.81 37.98 16.69
C ASN A 97 -7.42 39.03 17.63
N GLU A 98 -7.79 38.66 18.86
CA GLU A 98 -8.25 39.60 19.88
C GLU A 98 -7.12 40.47 20.45
N LYS A 99 -5.89 39.97 20.45
CA LYS A 99 -4.71 40.71 20.94
C LYS A 99 -4.18 41.72 19.93
N GLU A 100 -4.30 41.45 18.63
CA GLU A 100 -3.89 42.39 17.56
C GLU A 100 -4.88 43.56 17.34
N LYS A 101 -6.09 43.49 17.91
CA LYS A 101 -7.11 44.56 17.81
C LYS A 101 -7.05 45.61 18.93
N LYS A 102 -6.04 45.58 19.80
CA LYS A 102 -5.76 46.62 20.81
C LYS A 102 -4.50 47.38 20.44
#